data_AF-A0AAW8KHX2-F1
#
_entry.id   AF-A0AAW8KHX2-F1
#
_cell.length_a   1.000
_cell.length_b   1.000
_cell.length_c   1.000
_cell.angle_alpha   90.00
_cell.angle_beta   90.00
_cell.angle_gamma   90.00
#
_symmetry.space_group_name_H-M   'P 1'
#
loop_
_entity.id
_entity.type
_entity.pdbx_description
1 polymer ?
#
loop_
_entity_poly.entity_id
_entity_poly.type
_entity_poly.pdbx_seq_one_letter_code
_entity_poly.pdbx_strand_id
1 'polypeptide(L)'
;EMPLMGYERRDAILGRLRGACSPVSGTALADAAGVSRQVIVQDIALLRADGHDIVATNRGYVLREGTSAPSVPTRLIKVHHTVEQLE
;
A
#
# COMPACT_ATOMS: atom_id res chain seq x y z
N GLU A 1 -0.35 -19.41 -13.63
CA GLU A 1 -0.56 -19.71 -12.20
C GLU A 1 -1.94 -19.21 -11.79
N MET A 2 -2.59 -19.86 -10.81
CA MET A 2 -3.84 -19.30 -10.26
C MET A 2 -3.50 -18.11 -9.33
N PRO A 3 -4.18 -16.97 -9.46
CA PRO A 3 -3.97 -15.84 -8.58
C PRO A 3 -4.38 -16.19 -7.14
N LEU A 4 -3.68 -15.61 -6.16
CA LEU A 4 -4.03 -15.76 -4.74
C LEU A 4 -5.46 -15.26 -4.47
N MET A 5 -6.22 -15.96 -3.63
CA MET A 5 -7.53 -15.50 -3.19
C MET A 5 -7.42 -14.21 -2.38
N GLY A 6 -8.48 -13.40 -2.33
CA GLY A 6 -8.42 -12.06 -1.74
C GLY A 6 -7.89 -12.01 -0.30
N TYR A 7 -8.31 -12.96 0.54
CA TYR A 7 -7.83 -13.06 1.92
C TYR A 7 -6.33 -13.44 1.96
N GLU A 8 -5.94 -14.53 1.30
CA GLU A 8 -4.55 -15.02 1.25
C GLU A 8 -3.60 -13.98 0.68
N ARG A 9 -4.05 -13.24 -0.33
CA ARG A 9 -3.29 -12.18 -0.97
C ARG A 9 -3.03 -11.01 -0.01
N ARG A 10 -4.04 -10.58 0.76
CA ARG A 10 -3.87 -9.53 1.77
C ARG A 10 -2.91 -9.96 2.88
N ASP A 11 -2.99 -11.21 3.34
CA ASP A 11 -2.03 -11.77 4.30
C ASP A 11 -0.60 -11.80 3.72
N ALA A 12 -0.45 -12.22 2.46
CA ALA A 12 0.85 -12.22 1.78
C ALA A 12 1.42 -10.81 1.60
N ILE A 13 0.57 -9.82 1.27
CA ILE A 13 0.96 -8.41 1.18
C ILE A 13 1.47 -7.92 2.54
N LEU A 14 0.72 -8.15 3.62
CA LEU A 14 1.15 -7.77 4.98
C LEU A 14 2.46 -8.43 5.37
N GLY A 15 2.60 -9.74 5.17
CA GLY A 15 3.82 -10.48 5.46
C GLY A 15 5.03 -9.91 4.72
N ARG A 16 4.86 -9.57 3.44
CA ARG A 16 5.92 -8.98 2.63
C ARG A 16 6.28 -7.57 3.07
N LEU A 17 5.31 -6.75 3.46
CA LEU A 17 5.58 -5.41 3.97
C LEU A 17 6.25 -5.44 5.36
N ARG A 18 5.89 -6.38 6.24
CA ARG A 18 6.53 -6.59 7.54
C ARG A 18 8.00 -6.99 7.41
N GLY A 19 8.32 -7.88 6.47
CA GLY A 19 9.68 -8.38 6.25
C GLY A 19 10.58 -7.45 5.43
N ALA A 20 10.03 -6.37 4.85
CA ALA A 20 10.79 -5.50 3.97
C ALA A 20 11.53 -4.41 4.75
N CYS A 21 12.84 -4.27 4.50
CA CYS A 21 13.65 -3.15 5.01
C CYS A 21 13.53 -1.87 4.17
N SER A 22 12.81 -1.92 3.04
CA SER A 22 12.65 -0.82 2.10
C SER A 22 11.24 -0.85 1.48
N PRO A 23 10.76 0.28 0.90
CA PRO A 23 9.43 0.31 0.28
C PRO A 23 9.27 -0.76 -0.80
N VAL A 24 8.14 -1.47 -0.77
CA VAL A 24 7.83 -2.52 -1.75
C VAL A 24 6.92 -1.94 -2.83
N SER A 25 7.35 -2.00 -4.09
CA SER A 25 6.57 -1.43 -5.18
C SER A 25 5.24 -2.17 -5.39
N GLY A 26 4.19 -1.44 -5.77
CA GLY A 26 2.88 -2.05 -6.05
C GLY A 26 2.91 -3.06 -7.20
N THR A 27 3.80 -2.84 -8.18
CA THR A 27 4.02 -3.80 -9.28
C THR A 27 4.64 -5.09 -8.76
N ALA A 28 5.65 -5.03 -7.88
CA ALA A 28 6.27 -6.23 -7.32
C ALA A 28 5.32 -7.06 -6.43
N LEU A 29 4.36 -6.40 -5.76
CA LEU A 29 3.27 -7.08 -5.04
C LEU A 29 2.28 -7.73 -6.02
N ALA A 30 1.93 -7.04 -7.10
CA ALA A 30 1.01 -7.50 -8.13
C ALA A 30 1.55 -8.75 -8.84
N ASP A 31 2.80 -8.70 -9.29
CA ASP A 31 3.47 -9.80 -9.98
C ASP A 31 3.55 -11.05 -9.10
N ALA A 32 3.92 -10.90 -7.83
CA ALA A 32 4.02 -12.02 -6.89
C ALA A 32 2.66 -12.63 -6.51
N ALA A 33 1.57 -11.87 -6.62
CA ALA A 33 0.22 -12.34 -6.35
C ALA A 33 -0.54 -12.79 -7.61
N GLY A 34 0.06 -12.62 -8.80
CA GLY A 34 -0.58 -12.93 -10.08
C GLY A 34 -1.78 -12.04 -10.42
N VAL A 35 -1.82 -10.81 -9.90
CA VAL A 35 -2.95 -9.87 -10.10
C VAL A 35 -2.47 -8.56 -10.72
N SER A 36 -3.40 -7.68 -11.10
CA SER A 36 -3.05 -6.34 -11.56
C SER A 36 -2.67 -5.42 -10.40
N ARG A 37 -1.92 -4.36 -10.70
CA ARG A 37 -1.61 -3.31 -9.73
C ARG A 37 -2.86 -2.67 -9.14
N GLN A 38 -3.96 -2.58 -9.89
CA GLN A 38 -5.21 -2.01 -9.40
C GLN A 38 -5.84 -2.87 -8.30
N VAL A 39 -5.72 -4.20 -8.39
CA VAL A 39 -6.16 -5.11 -7.32
C VAL A 39 -5.34 -4.89 -6.06
N ILE A 40 -4.01 -4.73 -6.18
CA ILE A 40 -3.16 -4.38 -5.04
C ILE A 40 -3.58 -3.05 -4.41
N VAL A 41 -3.90 -2.02 -5.20
CA VAL A 41 -4.37 -0.73 -4.67
C VAL A 41 -5.64 -0.92 -3.82
N GLN A 42 -6.59 -1.74 -4.29
CA GLN A 42 -7.82 -2.05 -3.56
C GLN A 42 -7.55 -2.84 -2.27
N ASP A 43 -6.66 -3.84 -2.33
CA ASP A 43 -6.29 -4.63 -1.16
C ASP A 43 -5.60 -3.78 -0.09
N ILE A 44 -4.71 -2.85 -0.47
CA ILE A 44 -4.08 -1.91 0.45
C ILE A 44 -5.13 -0.97 1.07
N ALA A 45 -6.14 -0.54 0.32
CA ALA A 45 -7.21 0.29 0.86
C ALA A 45 -8.03 -0.46 1.92
N LEU A 46 -8.33 -1.74 1.69
CA LEU A 46 -8.99 -2.61 2.67
C LEU A 46 -8.12 -2.80 3.93
N LEU A 47 -6.84 -3.12 3.76
CA LEU A 47 -5.90 -3.27 4.88
C LEU A 47 -5.78 -1.99 5.73
N ARG A 48 -5.81 -0.81 5.10
CA ARG A 48 -5.85 0.47 5.81
C ARG A 48 -7.15 0.66 6.58
N ALA A 49 -8.28 0.28 5.99
CA ALA A 49 -9.59 0.34 6.66
C ALA A 49 -9.65 -0.62 7.86
N ASP A 50 -8.93 -1.75 7.78
CA ASP A 50 -8.75 -2.72 8.87
C ASP A 50 -7.74 -2.27 9.95
N GLY A 51 -7.12 -1.08 9.79
CA GLY A 51 -6.28 -0.44 10.79
C GLY A 51 -4.76 -0.63 10.61
N HIS A 52 -4.30 -1.25 9.52
CA HIS A 52 -2.88 -1.34 9.23
C HIS A 52 -2.33 0.01 8.72
N ASP A 53 -1.31 0.56 9.40
CA ASP A 53 -0.65 1.81 8.97
C ASP A 53 0.28 1.57 7.77
N ILE A 54 -0.33 1.39 6.60
CA ILE A 54 0.39 1.24 5.33
C ILE A 54 0.51 2.61 4.65
N VAL A 55 1.73 3.10 4.45
CA VAL A 55 2.00 4.37 3.76
C VAL A 55 2.40 4.12 2.32
N ALA A 56 1.79 4.87 1.40
CA ALA A 56 2.18 4.88 0.00
C ALA A 56 3.25 5.96 -0.21
N THR A 57 4.35 5.60 -0.86
CA THR A 57 5.44 6.49 -1.23
C THR A 57 5.65 6.44 -2.75
N ASN A 58 6.45 7.35 -3.30
CA ASN A 58 6.84 7.29 -4.72
C ASN A 58 7.64 6.02 -5.08
N ARG A 59 8.22 5.32 -4.10
CA ARG A 59 9.00 4.09 -4.30
C ARG A 59 8.21 2.81 -4.03
N GLY A 60 7.04 2.90 -3.40
CA GLY A 60 6.25 1.74 -3.01
C GLY A 60 5.50 1.93 -1.69
N TYR A 61 5.01 0.82 -1.15
CA TYR A 61 4.30 0.76 0.12
C TYR A 61 5.23 0.40 1.27
N VAL A 62 4.97 0.98 2.45
CA VAL A 62 5.69 0.71 3.70
C VAL A 62 4.66 0.46 4.79
N LEU A 63 4.86 -0.56 5.61
CA LEU A 63 4.05 -0.80 6.80
C LEU A 63 4.73 -0.20 8.03
N ARG A 64 3.97 0.57 8.81
CA ARG A 64 4.42 1.26 10.04
C ARG A 64 3.78 0.62 11.27
N GLU A 65 4.02 -0.67 11.47
CA GLU A 65 3.60 -1.33 12.70
C GLU A 65 4.66 -1.11 13.79
N GLY A 66 4.35 -0.29 14.79
CA GLY A 66 5.17 -0.06 15.98
C GLY A 66 5.66 1.38 16.17
N THR A 67 5.67 1.84 17.42
CA THR A 67 6.11 3.16 17.89
C THR A 67 7.58 3.50 17.56
N SER A 68 8.34 2.52 17.04
CA SER A 68 9.80 2.58 16.84
C SER A 68 10.23 2.66 15.37
N ALA A 69 9.31 2.62 14.40
CA ALA A 69 9.67 2.78 13.00
C ALA A 69 10.09 4.24 12.72
N PRO A 70 11.21 4.48 12.00
CA PRO A 70 11.63 5.84 11.67
C PRO A 70 10.49 6.55 10.94
N SER A 71 10.13 7.73 11.43
CA SER A 71 9.04 8.53 10.86
C SER A 71 9.31 8.80 9.38
N VAL A 72 8.42 8.34 8.50
CA VAL A 72 8.46 8.74 7.09
C VAL A 72 8.26 10.26 7.04
N PRO A 73 9.18 11.02 6.43
CA PRO A 73 9.02 12.46 6.28
C PRO A 73 7.68 12.75 5.60
N THR A 74 6.78 13.41 6.33
CA THR A 74 5.43 13.69 5.86
C THR A 74 5.25 15.20 5.72
N ARG A 75 4.67 15.64 4.61
CA ARG A 75 4.27 17.03 4.38
C ARG A 75 2.79 17.04 4.02
N LEU A 76 2.00 17.79 4.78
CA LEU A 76 0.58 17.98 4.49
C LEU A 76 0.40 19.21 3.60
N ILE A 77 -0.27 19.03 2.46
CA ILE A 77 -0.62 20.11 1.54
C ILE A 77 -2.13 20.22 1.52
N LYS A 78 -2.66 21.35 2.00
CA LYS A 78 -4.08 21.66 1.90
C LYS A 78 -4.36 22.23 0.51
N VAL A 79 -5.29 21.63 -0.21
CA VAL A 79 -5.72 22.09 -1.54
C VAL A 79 -7.21 22.41 -1.51
N HIS A 80 -7.61 23.38 -2.33
CA HIS A 80 -9.01 23.74 -2.60
C HIS A 80 -9.15 23.85 -4.13
N HIS A 81 -9.97 22.99 -4.71
CA HIS A 81 -10.25 22.98 -6.15
C HIS A 81 -11.70 23.39 -6.36
N THR A 82 -11.96 24.23 -7.36
CA THR A 82 -13.31 24.41 -7.89
C THR A 82 -13.66 23.24 -8.82
N VAL A 83 -14.93 23.06 -9.15
CA VAL A 83 -15.40 21.95 -10.01
C VAL A 83 -14.71 22.00 -11.38
N GLU A 84 -14.42 23.18 -11.87
CA GLU A 84 -13.76 23.43 -13.16
C GLU A 84 -12.27 23.02 -13.18
N GLN A 85 -11.68 22.68 -12.03
CA GLN A 85 -10.25 22.35 -11.88
C GLN A 85 -9.98 20.85 -11.70
N LEU A 86 -10.98 19.99 -11.93
CA LEU A 86 -10.89 18.54 -11.77
C LEU A 86 -10.27 17.79 -12.98
N GLU A 87 -9.87 18.51 -14.04
CA GLU A 87 -9.31 17.93 -15.28
C GLU A 87 -7.77 18.02 -15.38
#